data_AF-A0A3E0N3J2-F1
#
_entry.id   AF-A0A3E0N3J2-F1
#
_cell.length_a   1.000
_cell.length_b   1.000
_cell.length_c   1.000
_cell.angle_alpha   90.00
_cell.angle_beta   90.00
_cell.angle_gamma   90.00
#
_symmetry.space_group_name_H-M   'P 1'
#
loop_
_entity.id
_entity.type
_entity.pdbx_description
1 polymer ?
#
loop_
_entity_poly.entity_id
_entity_poly.type
_entity_poly.pdbx_seq_one_letter_code
_entity_poly.pdbx_strand_id
1 'polypeptide(L)'
;MIQRRKPSRSKEKPKQALTKSQLPRRAPAVIALMEMGVNDYGEIAYATGLTVADVKEIDAAEDRKIRRLATQGTPAGTYLPLNKPVRCPTCNGMVTMAPCVACDRRWDETSVEAPVN
;
A
#
# COMPACT_ATOMS: atom_id res chain seq x y z
N MET A 1 0.27 51.08 7.07
CA MET A 1 -0.80 50.10 6.75
C MET A 1 -0.16 48.76 6.39
N ILE A 2 -0.20 47.78 7.29
CA ILE A 2 0.44 46.46 7.09
C ILE A 2 -0.58 45.54 6.41
N GLN A 3 -0.38 45.25 5.12
CA GLN A 3 -1.23 44.31 4.39
C GLN A 3 -0.93 42.87 4.84
N ARG A 4 -1.85 42.29 5.61
CA ARG A 4 -1.83 40.87 5.96
C ARG A 4 -2.12 40.05 4.70
N ARG A 5 -1.09 39.41 4.14
CA ARG A 5 -1.24 38.43 3.05
C ARG A 5 -2.01 37.22 3.59
N LYS A 6 -3.21 36.96 3.04
CA LYS A 6 -4.02 35.77 3.33
C LYS A 6 -3.26 34.51 2.85
N PRO A 7 -3.23 33.41 3.63
CA PRO A 7 -2.64 32.17 3.16
C PRO A 7 -3.50 31.57 2.05
N SER A 8 -2.84 31.22 0.95
CA SER A 8 -3.39 30.57 -0.22
C SER A 8 -4.00 29.22 0.17
N ARG A 9 -5.32 29.15 0.15
CA ARG A 9 -6.10 27.93 0.37
C ARG A 9 -5.84 26.99 -0.82
N SER A 10 -4.86 26.10 -0.68
CA SER A 10 -4.60 25.02 -1.64
C SER A 10 -5.90 24.24 -1.84
N LYS A 11 -6.50 24.39 -3.02
CA LYS A 11 -7.65 23.60 -3.46
C LYS A 11 -7.17 22.16 -3.66
N GLU A 12 -7.23 21.34 -2.61
CA GLU A 12 -7.16 19.90 -2.77
C GLU A 12 -8.32 19.48 -3.68
N LYS A 13 -8.01 19.13 -4.93
CA LYS A 13 -8.97 18.49 -5.83
C LYS A 13 -9.50 17.25 -5.11
N PRO A 14 -10.83 17.04 -5.03
CA PRO A 14 -11.37 15.79 -4.53
C PRO A 14 -10.79 14.66 -5.38
N LYS A 15 -9.96 13.80 -4.76
CA LYS A 15 -9.50 12.55 -5.38
C LYS A 15 -10.77 11.78 -5.74
N GLN A 16 -11.05 11.67 -7.03
CA GLN A 16 -12.21 10.94 -7.52
C GLN A 16 -12.14 9.52 -6.96
N ALA A 17 -13.24 9.06 -6.36
CA ALA A 17 -13.36 7.67 -5.94
C ALA A 17 -13.07 6.78 -7.14
N LEU A 18 -12.15 5.83 -6.98
CA LEU A 18 -11.72 4.98 -8.08
C LEU A 18 -12.92 4.13 -8.55
N THR A 19 -13.06 3.94 -9.86
CA THR A 19 -14.12 3.05 -10.37
C THR A 19 -13.88 1.63 -9.84
N LYS A 20 -14.95 0.90 -9.48
CA LYS A 20 -14.87 -0.45 -8.90
C LYS A 20 -14.02 -1.45 -9.69
N SER A 21 -13.80 -1.21 -10.98
CA SER A 21 -12.94 -2.02 -11.86
C SER A 21 -11.44 -1.83 -11.63
N GLN A 22 -11.01 -0.75 -10.96
CA GLN A 22 -9.59 -0.47 -10.69
C GLN A 22 -9.14 -0.94 -9.29
N LEU A 23 -10.07 -1.19 -8.38
CA LEU A 23 -9.80 -1.72 -7.04
C LEU A 23 -8.97 -3.02 -7.05
N PRO A 24 -9.28 -4.04 -7.90
CA PRO A 24 -8.54 -5.30 -7.88
C PRO A 24 -7.07 -5.15 -8.30
N ARG A 25 -6.74 -4.13 -9.11
CA ARG A 25 -5.36 -3.88 -9.56
C ARG A 25 -4.50 -3.23 -8.48
N ARG A 26 -5.10 -2.50 -7.55
CA ARG A 26 -4.38 -1.80 -6.47
C ARG A 26 -4.50 -2.47 -5.11
N ALA A 27 -5.44 -3.40 -4.94
CA ALA A 27 -5.57 -4.22 -3.73
C ALA A 27 -4.26 -4.90 -3.29
N PRO A 28 -3.40 -5.44 -4.18
CA PRO A 28 -2.14 -6.02 -3.75
C PRO A 28 -1.20 -5.01 -3.08
N ALA A 29 -1.18 -3.76 -3.54
CA ALA A 29 -0.32 -2.72 -2.95
C ALA A 29 -0.81 -2.29 -1.56
N VAL A 30 -2.13 -2.27 -1.36
CA VAL A 30 -2.75 -2.01 -0.05
C VAL A 30 -2.40 -3.15 0.92
N ILE A 31 -2.60 -4.40 0.50
CA ILE A 31 -2.28 -5.57 1.30
C ILE A 31 -0.78 -5.60 1.65
N ALA A 32 0.11 -5.34 0.69
CA ALA A 32 1.54 -5.28 0.92
C ALA A 32 1.93 -4.22 1.97
N LEU A 33 1.30 -3.05 1.97
CA LEU A 33 1.53 -2.01 2.98
C LEU A 33 1.03 -2.43 4.37
N MET A 34 -0.12 -3.12 4.44
CA MET A 34 -0.62 -3.70 5.69
C MET A 34 0.28 -4.82 6.21
N GLU A 35 0.75 -5.71 5.33
CA GLU A 35 1.73 -6.76 5.66
C GLU A 35 3.06 -6.17 6.16
N MET A 36 3.46 -5.01 5.65
CA MET A 36 4.61 -4.26 6.17
C MET A 36 4.37 -3.66 7.56
N GLY A 37 3.14 -3.64 8.07
CA GLY A 37 2.77 -3.06 9.37
C GLY A 37 2.32 -1.60 9.30
N VAL A 38 2.03 -1.07 8.11
CA VAL A 38 1.38 0.24 7.99
C VAL A 38 -0.10 0.09 8.31
N ASN A 39 -0.54 0.61 9.46
CA ASN A 39 -1.92 0.47 9.94
C ASN A 39 -2.77 1.74 9.71
N ASP A 40 -2.16 2.84 9.29
CA ASP A 40 -2.89 4.09 9.01
C ASP A 40 -3.54 4.02 7.62
N TYR A 41 -4.86 3.84 7.58
CA TYR A 41 -5.60 3.79 6.31
C TYR A 41 -5.49 5.08 5.48
N GLY A 42 -5.28 6.23 6.11
CA GLY A 42 -5.04 7.50 5.43
C GLY A 42 -3.69 7.50 4.71
N GLU A 43 -2.64 7.00 5.36
CA GLU A 43 -1.32 6.85 4.77
C GLU A 43 -1.34 5.83 3.62
N ILE A 44 -1.99 4.68 3.80
CA ILE A 44 -2.15 3.66 2.75
C ILE A 44 -2.91 4.22 1.55
N ALA A 45 -4.04 4.89 1.78
CA ALA A 45 -4.83 5.54 0.74
C ALA A 45 -4.01 6.61 0.01
N TYR A 46 -3.24 7.40 0.76
CA TYR A 46 -2.37 8.41 0.19
C TYR A 46 -1.26 7.83 -0.70
N ALA A 47 -0.62 6.74 -0.25
CA ALA A 47 0.46 6.03 -0.93
C ALA A 47 -0.02 5.33 -2.21
N THR A 48 -1.16 4.65 -2.13
CA THR A 48 -1.76 3.91 -3.24
C THR A 48 -2.60 4.79 -4.16
N GLY A 49 -2.80 6.06 -3.80
CA GLY A 49 -3.68 7.00 -4.49
C GLY A 49 -5.14 6.57 -4.49
N LEU A 50 -5.56 5.81 -3.47
CA LEU A 50 -6.93 5.42 -3.20
C LEU A 50 -7.59 6.38 -2.21
N THR A 51 -8.88 6.18 -1.95
CA THR A 51 -9.57 6.80 -0.82
C THR A 51 -9.52 5.88 0.41
N VAL A 52 -9.74 6.45 1.59
CA VAL A 52 -9.84 5.64 2.83
C VAL A 52 -11.01 4.66 2.75
N ALA A 53 -12.09 5.00 2.05
CA ALA A 53 -13.22 4.10 1.83
C ALA A 53 -12.81 2.88 0.99
N ASP A 54 -12.05 3.09 -0.09
CA ASP A 54 -11.52 2.01 -0.93
C ASP A 54 -10.59 1.08 -0.13
N VAL A 55 -9.73 1.66 0.71
CA VAL A 55 -8.83 0.88 1.57
C VAL A 55 -9.61 0.04 2.57
N LYS A 56 -10.67 0.60 3.17
CA LYS A 56 -11.57 -0.15 4.05
C LYS A 56 -12.32 -1.27 3.33
N GLU A 57 -12.76 -1.04 2.09
CA GLU A 57 -13.41 -2.08 1.27
C GLU A 57 -12.44 -3.24 0.98
N ILE A 58 -11.17 -2.90 0.72
CA ILE A 58 -10.11 -3.89 0.52
C ILE A 58 -9.82 -4.67 1.81
N ASP A 59 -9.70 -3.97 2.94
CA ASP A 59 -9.43 -4.56 4.26
C ASP A 59 -10.59 -5.46 4.73
N ALA A 60 -11.83 -5.03 4.51
CA ALA A 60 -13.02 -5.82 4.78
C ALA A 60 -13.09 -7.11 3.94
N ALA A 61 -12.32 -7.19 2.85
CA ALA A 61 -12.18 -8.36 1.99
C ALA A 61 -13.52 -8.96 1.53
N GLU A 62 -14.53 -8.12 1.29
CA GLU A 62 -15.85 -8.56 0.85
C GLU A 62 -15.81 -9.24 -0.54
N ASP A 63 -14.90 -8.80 -1.41
CA ASP A 63 -14.64 -9.47 -2.69
C ASP A 63 -13.76 -10.72 -2.49
N ARG A 64 -14.26 -11.86 -2.97
CA ARG A 64 -13.56 -13.16 -2.93
C ARG A 64 -12.15 -13.12 -3.52
N LYS A 65 -11.89 -12.27 -4.53
CA LYS A 65 -10.55 -12.09 -5.13
C LYS A 65 -9.60 -11.34 -4.20
N ILE A 66 -10.10 -10.30 -3.52
CA ILE A 66 -9.32 -9.53 -2.54
C ILE A 66 -9.03 -10.42 -1.33
N ARG A 67 -10.02 -11.17 -0.84
CA ARG A 67 -9.81 -12.13 0.24
C ARG A 67 -8.76 -13.19 -0.08
N ARG A 68 -8.76 -13.70 -1.32
CA ARG A 68 -7.73 -14.66 -1.77
C ARG A 68 -6.35 -14.02 -1.80
N LEU A 69 -6.23 -12.78 -2.27
CA LEU A 69 -4.98 -12.02 -2.23
C LEU A 69 -4.51 -11.76 -0.79
N ALA A 70 -5.40 -11.38 0.11
CA ALA A 70 -5.07 -11.17 1.52
C ALA A 70 -4.61 -12.48 2.22
N THR A 71 -5.18 -13.63 1.82
CA THR A 71 -4.79 -14.94 2.37
C THR A 71 -3.48 -15.45 1.78
N GLN A 72 -3.25 -15.22 0.48
CA GLN A 72 -2.03 -15.66 -0.21
C GLN A 72 -0.86 -14.69 0.00
N GLY A 73 -1.15 -13.47 0.46
CA GLY A 73 -0.20 -12.37 0.54
C GLY A 73 0.26 -11.91 -0.84
N THR A 74 1.17 -10.95 -0.83
CA THR A 74 1.85 -10.52 -2.06
C THR A 74 2.91 -11.57 -2.45
N PRO A 75 2.93 -12.09 -3.70
CA PRO A 75 3.92 -13.09 -4.10
C PRO A 75 5.35 -12.56 -3.93
N ALA A 76 6.27 -13.42 -3.48
CA ALA A 76 7.67 -13.04 -3.31
C ALA A 76 8.27 -12.49 -4.61
N GLY A 77 9.10 -11.44 -4.51
CA GLY A 77 9.67 -10.75 -5.67
C GLY A 77 8.69 -9.86 -6.44
N THR A 78 7.42 -9.79 -6.03
CA THR A 78 6.45 -8.85 -6.61
C THR A 78 6.50 -7.52 -5.86
N TYR A 79 6.99 -6.49 -6.54
CA TYR A 79 7.04 -5.13 -6.01
C TYR A 79 6.03 -4.25 -6.71
N LEU A 80 5.12 -3.68 -5.93
CA LEU A 80 4.08 -2.81 -6.46
C LEU A 80 4.49 -1.34 -6.29
N PRO A 81 4.50 -0.55 -7.37
CA PRO A 81 4.83 0.85 -7.28
C PRO A 81 3.75 1.61 -6.51
N LEU A 82 4.18 2.47 -5.59
CA LEU A 82 3.33 3.41 -4.87
C LEU A 82 3.29 4.73 -5.63
N ASN A 83 2.15 5.42 -5.60
CA ASN A 83 2.02 6.75 -6.18
C ASN A 83 2.79 7.79 -5.35
N LYS A 84 2.94 7.54 -4.05
CA LYS A 84 3.64 8.43 -3.13
C LYS A 84 4.51 7.62 -2.17
N PRO A 85 5.66 8.17 -1.77
CA PRO A 85 6.54 7.46 -0.87
C PRO A 85 5.93 7.36 0.53
N VAL A 86 6.11 6.20 1.16
CA VAL A 86 5.69 5.89 2.54
C VAL A 86 6.90 5.52 3.36
N ARG A 87 6.82 5.75 4.67
CA ARG A 87 7.88 5.36 5.59
C ARG A 87 7.69 3.89 5.97
N CYS A 88 8.69 3.07 5.70
CA CYS A 88 8.66 1.68 6.15
C CYS A 88 8.81 1.64 7.68
N PRO A 89 7.91 0.98 8.42
CA PRO A 89 8.00 0.92 9.89
C PRO A 89 9.21 0.09 10.38
N THR A 90 9.73 -0.82 9.55
CA THR A 90 10.85 -1.70 9.90
C THR A 90 12.21 -1.01 9.80
N CYS A 91 12.56 -0.47 8.62
CA CYS A 91 13.86 0.20 8.41
C CYS A 91 13.80 1.73 8.53
N ASN A 92 12.61 2.29 8.74
CA ASN A 92 12.37 3.74 8.80
C ASN A 92 12.71 4.50 7.50
N GLY A 93 13.00 3.78 6.41
CA GLY A 93 13.33 4.32 5.11
C GLY A 93 12.09 4.74 4.31
N MET A 94 12.25 5.75 3.44
CA MET A 94 11.21 6.17 2.51
C MET A 94 11.18 5.20 1.32
N VAL A 95 10.06 4.52 1.12
CA VAL A 95 9.88 3.53 0.05
C VAL A 95 8.89 4.00 -0.98
N THR A 96 9.17 3.73 -2.25
CA THR A 96 8.28 3.98 -3.39
C THR A 96 7.65 2.68 -3.93
N MET A 97 7.97 1.54 -3.31
CA MET A 97 7.45 0.22 -3.67
C MET A 97 7.01 -0.52 -2.40
N ALA A 98 5.96 -1.34 -2.54
CA ALA A 98 5.49 -2.24 -1.50
C ALA A 98 5.50 -3.70 -2.01
N PRO A 99 6.04 -4.67 -1.26
CA PRO A 99 6.69 -4.52 0.04
C PRO A 99 8.03 -3.75 -0.06
N CYS A 100 8.56 -3.33 1.09
CA CYS A 100 9.82 -2.57 1.15
C CYS A 100 10.99 -3.43 0.65
N VAL A 101 11.56 -3.09 -0.50
CA VAL A 101 12.70 -3.80 -1.12
C VAL A 101 13.89 -3.97 -0.15
N ALA A 102 14.16 -2.98 0.71
CA ALA A 102 15.25 -3.04 1.66
C ALA A 102 14.96 -3.93 2.88
N CYS A 103 13.69 -4.14 3.22
CA CYS A 103 13.27 -5.01 4.34
C CYS A 103 12.75 -6.37 3.87
N ASP A 104 12.57 -6.57 2.57
CA ASP A 104 12.02 -7.80 2.02
C ASP A 104 13.05 -8.93 2.15
N ARG A 105 13.07 -9.53 3.34
CA ARG A 105 13.91 -10.68 3.69
C ARG A 105 13.46 -11.97 2.99
N ARG A 106 12.37 -11.96 2.21
CA ARG A 106 11.98 -13.12 1.37
C ARG A 106 12.96 -13.36 0.21
N TRP A 107 13.96 -12.49 0.04
CA TRP A 107 15.11 -12.74 -0.83
C TRP A 107 16.10 -13.79 -0.30
N ASP A 108 15.95 -14.24 0.95
CA ASP A 108 16.94 -15.07 1.63
C ASP A 108 16.29 -16.32 2.26
N GLU A 109 15.60 -17.17 1.47
CA GLU A 109 15.33 -18.57 1.89
C GLU A 109 14.82 -19.49 0.74
N THR A 110 15.46 -19.43 -0.43
CA THR A 110 15.66 -20.67 -1.23
C THR A 110 17.00 -21.33 -0.91
N SER A 111 17.59 -21.00 0.24
CA SER A 111 18.57 -21.86 0.91
C SER A 111 17.85 -23.09 1.50
N VAL A 112 17.75 -24.12 0.66
CA VAL A 112 17.96 -25.55 0.97
C VAL A 112 17.02 -26.27 1.95
N GLU A 113 16.63 -27.48 1.54
CA GLU A 113 16.09 -28.61 2.32
C GLU A 113 14.57 -28.72 2.52
N ALA A 114 13.95 -29.50 1.64
CA ALA A 114 13.35 -30.76 2.09
C ALA A 114 13.49 -31.83 1.01
N PRO A 115 14.47 -32.75 1.07
CA PRO A 115 14.31 -34.04 0.41
C PRO A 115 13.18 -34.79 1.14
N VAL A 116 12.05 -34.99 0.46
CA VAL A 116 11.05 -35.96 0.91
C VAL A 116 11.61 -37.34 0.57
N ASN A 117 11.83 -38.10 1.64
CA ASN A 117 12.31 -39.48 1.72
C ASN A 117 11.73 -40.42 0.65
#